data_AF-A0A2G9TWX5-F1
#
_entry.id   AF-A0A2G9TWX5-F1
#
_cell.length_a   1.000
_cell.length_b   1.000
_cell.length_c   1.000
_cell.angle_alpha   90.00
_cell.angle_beta   90.00
_cell.angle_gamma   90.00
#
_symmetry.space_group_name_H-M   'P 1'
#
loop_
_entity.id
_entity.type
_entity.pdbx_description
1 polymer ?
#
loop_
_entity_poly.entity_id
_entity_poly.type
_entity_poly.pdbx_seq_one_letter_code
_entity_poly.pdbx_strand_id
1 'polypeptide(L)'
;MAGDFPKLTKIFVDERDAYMTHALHSLLQKNTIEKRLSWERTDVEWQPLRVVAVVGIGHTPGIVAHWDNPVDIAPLLHIPPPSTSTKVVKFAVRAAFWGAVGFLLYRGGLRIARRLR
;
A
#
# COMPACT_ATOMS: atom_id res chain seq x y z
N MET A 1 11.02 14.19 -17.74
CA MET A 1 11.03 13.02 -16.84
C MET A 1 9.65 12.38 -16.66
N ALA A 2 8.54 13.13 -16.58
CA ALA A 2 7.20 12.54 -16.43
C ALA A 2 6.61 11.86 -17.69
N GLY A 3 7.25 12.05 -18.86
CA GLY A 3 6.77 11.52 -20.16
C GLY A 3 7.23 10.10 -20.48
N ASP A 4 8.30 9.62 -19.84
CA ASP A 4 8.98 8.39 -20.27
C ASP A 4 8.31 7.12 -19.72
N PHE A 5 7.52 7.23 -18.64
CA PHE A 5 6.84 6.12 -17.99
C PHE A 5 5.46 6.53 -17.42
N PRO A 6 4.40 6.60 -18.25
CA PRO A 6 3.11 7.15 -17.84
C PRO A 6 2.45 6.39 -16.67
N LYS A 7 2.66 5.07 -16.58
CA LYS A 7 2.16 4.27 -15.44
C LYS A 7 2.85 4.61 -14.12
N LEU A 8 4.14 4.94 -14.15
CA LEU A 8 4.87 5.30 -12.94
C LEU A 8 4.47 6.70 -12.48
N THR A 9 4.30 7.64 -13.41
CA THR A 9 3.79 9.00 -13.09
C THR A 9 2.43 8.92 -12.40
N LYS A 10 1.49 8.12 -12.94
CA LYS A 10 0.17 7.94 -12.33
C LYS A 10 0.24 7.48 -10.87
N ILE A 11 1.04 6.45 -10.58
CA ILE A 11 1.12 5.87 -9.23
C ILE A 11 1.91 6.76 -8.27
N PHE A 12 3.05 7.28 -8.70
CA PHE A 12 3.96 8.02 -7.82
C PHE A 12 3.61 9.49 -7.62
N VAL A 13 2.85 10.08 -8.55
CA VAL A 13 2.45 11.49 -8.51
C VAL A 13 0.95 11.58 -8.28
N ASP A 14 0.13 11.18 -9.25
CA ASP A 14 -1.31 11.45 -9.21
C ASP A 14 -2.01 10.75 -8.01
N GLU A 15 -1.81 9.43 -7.88
CA GLU A 15 -2.40 8.63 -6.79
C GLU A 15 -1.86 9.06 -5.42
N ARG A 16 -0.58 9.46 -5.36
CA ARG A 16 0.04 9.97 -4.14
C ARG A 16 -0.55 11.33 -3.73
N ASP A 17 -0.73 12.24 -4.68
CA ASP A 17 -1.27 13.59 -4.45
C ASP A 17 -2.73 13.53 -4.01
N ALA A 18 -3.51 12.65 -4.62
CA ALA A 18 -4.86 12.33 -4.19
C ALA A 18 -4.90 11.83 -2.73
N TYR A 19 -4.03 10.89 -2.37
CA TYR A 19 -3.94 10.38 -1.00
C TYR A 19 -3.53 11.47 0.00
N MET A 20 -2.52 12.28 -0.31
CA MET A 20 -2.07 13.37 0.57
C MET A 20 -3.17 14.40 0.81
N THR A 21 -3.93 14.74 -0.23
CA THR A 21 -5.06 15.68 -0.12
C THR A 21 -6.12 15.13 0.82
N HIS A 22 -6.50 13.86 0.65
CA HIS A 22 -7.45 13.21 1.55
C HIS A 22 -6.93 13.15 3.00
N ALA A 23 -5.63 12.88 3.20
CA ALA A 23 -5.02 12.89 4.52
C ALA A 23 -5.11 14.27 5.18
N LEU A 24 -4.86 15.36 4.45
CA LEU A 24 -5.00 16.73 4.94
C LEU A 24 -6.44 17.04 5.33
N HIS A 25 -7.43 16.67 4.51
CA HIS A 25 -8.84 16.82 4.86
C HIS A 25 -9.22 16.06 6.13
N SER A 26 -8.79 14.80 6.22
CA SER A 26 -9.05 13.95 7.38
C SER A 26 -8.47 14.56 8.65
N LEU A 27 -7.25 15.11 8.57
CA LEU A 27 -6.60 15.79 9.69
C LEU A 27 -7.31 17.09 10.05
N LEU A 28 -7.70 17.91 9.07
CA LEU A 28 -8.42 19.16 9.31
C LEU A 28 -9.76 18.90 9.99
N GLN A 29 -10.55 17.93 9.51
CA GLN A 29 -11.84 17.59 10.10
C GLN A 29 -11.70 17.09 11.53
N LYS A 30 -10.81 16.12 11.78
CA LYS A 30 -10.59 15.56 13.13
C LYS A 30 -10.12 16.62 14.11
N ASN A 31 -9.07 17.38 13.76
CA ASN A 31 -8.54 18.42 14.63
C ASN A 31 -9.53 19.57 14.83
N THR A 32 -10.37 19.89 13.85
CA THR A 32 -11.40 20.93 14.02
C THR A 32 -12.45 20.50 15.03
N ILE A 33 -12.88 19.23 14.98
CA ILE A 33 -13.82 18.67 15.95
C ILE A 33 -13.18 18.64 17.35
N GLU A 34 -11.96 18.12 17.47
CA GLU A 34 -11.24 18.06 18.75
C GLU A 34 -11.00 19.46 19.36
N LYS A 35 -10.61 20.43 18.53
CA LYS A 35 -10.44 21.82 18.94
C LYS A 35 -11.76 22.43 19.43
N ARG A 36 -12.86 22.16 18.73
CA ARG A 36 -14.19 22.65 19.13
C ARG A 36 -14.62 22.08 20.48
N LEU A 37 -14.45 20.78 20.68
CA LEU A 37 -14.79 20.09 21.93
C LEU A 37 -13.93 20.55 23.12
N SER A 38 -12.65 20.84 22.88
CA SER A 38 -11.75 21.37 23.93
C SER A 38 -12.03 22.83 24.25
N TRP A 39 -12.37 23.65 23.25
CA TRP A 39 -12.75 25.04 23.44
C TRP A 39 -13.99 25.20 24.32
N GLU A 40 -15.00 24.34 24.18
CA GLU A 40 -16.22 24.36 25.02
C GLU A 40 -15.92 24.25 26.54
N ARG A 41 -14.73 23.79 26.91
CA ARG A 41 -14.28 23.63 28.30
C ARG A 41 -13.36 24.76 28.79
N THR A 42 -13.12 25.76 27.95
CA THR A 42 -12.14 26.83 28.23
C THR A 42 -12.80 28.20 28.05
N ASP A 43 -12.45 29.18 28.90
CA ASP A 43 -13.04 30.53 28.90
C ASP A 43 -12.26 31.51 28.00
N VAL A 44 -11.82 31.06 26.83
CA VAL A 44 -11.02 31.85 25.88
C VAL A 44 -11.82 32.09 24.61
N GLU A 45 -11.53 33.17 23.88
CA GLU A 45 -12.18 33.43 22.59
C GLU A 45 -11.87 32.33 21.55
N TRP A 46 -12.89 31.92 20.79
CA TRP A 46 -12.74 30.90 19.75
C TRP A 46 -11.83 31.40 18.62
N GLN A 47 -10.88 30.56 18.22
CA GLN A 47 -10.04 30.82 17.06
C GLN A 47 -10.12 29.67 16.05
N PRO A 48 -10.19 29.95 14.73
CA PRO A 48 -10.19 28.90 13.72
C PRO A 48 -8.91 28.06 13.78
N LEU A 49 -9.02 26.79 13.41
CA LEU A 49 -7.86 25.92 13.29
C LEU A 49 -6.99 26.38 12.10
N ARG A 50 -5.68 26.50 12.32
CA ARG A 50 -4.70 26.78 11.28
C ARG A 50 -3.72 25.62 11.24
N VAL A 51 -3.56 25.00 10.08
CA VAL A 51 -2.64 23.87 9.86
C VAL A 51 -1.67 24.26 8.77
N VAL A 52 -0.39 23.97 8.98
CA VAL A 52 0.66 24.12 7.98
C VAL A 52 1.17 22.74 7.63
N ALA A 53 1.05 22.37 6.35
CA ALA A 53 1.59 21.14 5.81
C ALA A 53 2.88 21.43 5.05
N VAL A 54 3.96 20.71 5.36
CA VAL A 54 5.23 20.80 4.65
C VAL A 54 5.30 19.65 3.66
N VAL A 55 5.28 19.97 2.37
CA VAL A 55 5.27 18.98 1.26
C VAL A 55 6.35 19.29 0.24
N GLY A 56 6.75 18.29 -0.53
CA GLY A 56 7.70 18.47 -1.63
C GLY A 56 7.13 19.35 -2.75
N ILE A 57 7.98 20.12 -3.43
CA ILE A 57 7.59 21.07 -4.49
C ILE A 57 6.82 20.43 -5.65
N GLY A 58 7.02 19.12 -5.91
CA GLY A 58 6.31 18.40 -6.96
C GLY A 58 4.85 18.10 -6.63
N HIS A 59 4.46 18.16 -5.36
CA HIS A 59 3.14 17.70 -4.87
C HIS A 59 2.16 18.86 -4.64
N THR A 60 2.66 20.08 -4.45
CA THR A 60 1.80 21.26 -4.28
C THR A 60 0.77 21.45 -5.39
N PRO A 61 1.09 21.38 -6.70
CA PRO A 61 0.08 21.57 -7.74
C PRO A 61 -0.97 20.44 -7.74
N GLY A 62 -0.57 19.20 -7.47
CA GLY A 62 -1.49 18.07 -7.42
C GLY A 62 -2.43 18.14 -6.22
N ILE A 63 -1.94 18.58 -5.05
CA ILE A 63 -2.77 18.80 -3.86
C ILE A 63 -3.82 19.90 -4.12
N VAL A 64 -3.41 21.02 -4.71
CA VAL A 64 -4.33 22.12 -5.03
C VAL A 64 -5.39 21.66 -6.05
N ALA A 65 -5.00 20.88 -7.06
CA ALA A 65 -5.93 20.36 -8.07
C ALA A 65 -6.98 19.39 -7.49
N HIS A 66 -6.63 18.63 -6.45
CA HIS A 66 -7.54 17.68 -5.80
C HIS A 66 -8.26 18.27 -4.59
N TRP A 67 -8.00 19.52 -4.19
CA TRP A 67 -8.50 20.07 -2.93
C TRP A 67 -10.03 20.11 -2.85
N ASP A 68 -10.72 20.57 -3.89
CA ASP A 68 -12.19 20.64 -3.87
C ASP A 68 -12.86 19.38 -4.44
N ASN A 69 -12.07 18.39 -4.85
CA ASN A 69 -12.55 17.17 -5.48
C ASN A 69 -12.50 16.01 -4.47
N PRO A 70 -13.64 15.46 -4.01
CA PRO A 70 -13.64 14.31 -3.12
C PRO A 70 -13.04 13.10 -3.84
N VAL A 71 -11.80 12.73 -3.48
CA VAL A 71 -11.13 11.55 -4.02
C VAL A 71 -11.53 10.32 -3.22
N ASP A 72 -12.11 9.33 -3.90
CA ASP A 72 -12.29 8.00 -3.32
C ASP A 72 -10.93 7.31 -3.17
N ILE A 73 -10.45 7.22 -1.92
CA ILE A 73 -9.18 6.56 -1.58
C ILE A 73 -9.32 5.06 -1.33
N ALA A 74 -10.54 4.52 -1.23
CA ALA A 74 -10.72 3.10 -0.95
C ALA A 74 -10.07 2.19 -2.03
N PRO A 75 -10.13 2.53 -3.33
CA PRO A 75 -9.38 1.82 -4.36
C PRO A 75 -7.86 1.93 -4.20
N LEU A 76 -7.34 3.06 -3.71
CA LEU A 76 -5.91 3.30 -3.55
C LEU A 76 -5.31 2.49 -2.39
N LEU A 77 -6.09 2.20 -1.36
CA LEU A 77 -5.67 1.39 -0.21
C LEU A 77 -5.77 -0.12 -0.46
N HIS A 78 -6.41 -0.54 -1.56
CA HIS A 78 -6.63 -1.93 -1.87
C HIS A 78 -5.45 -2.56 -2.63
N ILE A 79 -4.76 -3.51 -1.99
CA ILE A 79 -3.69 -4.28 -2.63
C ILE A 79 -4.32 -5.44 -3.42
N PRO A 80 -4.12 -5.53 -4.75
CA PRO A 80 -4.71 -6.60 -5.53
C PRO A 80 -4.18 -7.97 -5.10
N PRO A 81 -5.05 -9.01 -5.01
CA PRO A 81 -4.61 -10.34 -4.65
C PRO A 81 -3.67 -10.92 -5.73
N PRO A 82 -2.73 -11.79 -5.35
CA PRO A 82 -1.84 -12.43 -6.32
C PRO A 82 -2.66 -13.28 -7.29
N SER A 83 -2.24 -13.24 -8.56
CA SER A 83 -2.92 -13.97 -9.63
C SER A 83 -2.99 -15.48 -9.34
N THR A 84 -4.03 -16.14 -9.83
CA THR A 84 -4.25 -17.59 -9.66
C THR A 84 -3.09 -18.39 -10.24
N SER A 85 -2.51 -17.96 -11.36
CA SER A 85 -1.34 -18.59 -11.98
C SER A 85 -0.12 -18.56 -11.05
N THR A 86 0.14 -17.43 -10.37
CA THR A 86 1.23 -17.33 -9.37
C THR A 86 1.05 -18.36 -8.25
N LYS A 87 -0.19 -18.58 -7.78
CA LYS A 87 -0.49 -19.59 -6.75
C LYS A 87 -0.22 -21.01 -7.26
N VAL A 88 -0.64 -21.33 -8.48
CA VAL A 88 -0.42 -22.65 -9.11
C VAL A 88 1.07 -22.92 -9.30
N VAL A 89 1.82 -21.96 -9.85
CA VAL A 89 3.27 -22.09 -10.05
C VAL A 89 3.99 -22.31 -8.72
N LYS A 90 3.65 -21.53 -7.68
CA LYS A 90 4.23 -21.70 -6.34
C LYS A 90 3.97 -23.11 -5.79
N PHE A 91 2.77 -23.64 -5.97
CA PHE A 91 2.43 -25.00 -5.56
C PHE A 91 3.20 -26.05 -6.37
N ALA A 92 3.24 -25.91 -7.70
CA ALA A 92 3.92 -26.83 -8.59
C ALA A 92 5.42 -26.94 -8.27
N VAL A 93 6.10 -25.80 -8.06
CA VAL A 93 7.53 -25.76 -7.68
C VAL A 93 7.75 -26.48 -6.35
N ARG A 94 6.88 -26.25 -5.37
CA ARG A 94 6.98 -26.86 -4.04
C ARG A 94 6.71 -28.38 -4.10
N ALA A 95 5.75 -28.81 -4.89
CA ALA A 95 5.48 -30.23 -5.15
C ALA A 95 6.65 -30.91 -5.87
N ALA A 96 7.22 -30.26 -6.89
CA ALA A 96 8.38 -30.77 -7.62
C ALA A 96 9.61 -30.93 -6.71
N PHE A 97 9.87 -29.97 -5.82
CA PHE A 97 10.96 -30.04 -4.84
C PHE A 97 10.81 -31.25 -3.91
N TRP A 98 9.66 -31.40 -3.26
CA TRP A 98 9.41 -32.53 -2.36
C TRP A 98 9.38 -33.87 -3.10
N GLY A 99 8.86 -33.90 -4.33
CA GLY A 99 8.90 -35.07 -5.20
C GLY A 99 10.32 -35.49 -5.54
N ALA A 100 11.21 -34.53 -5.86
CA ALA A 100 12.62 -34.80 -6.15
C ALA A 100 13.36 -35.34 -4.91
N VAL A 101 13.13 -34.74 -3.74
CA VAL A 101 13.71 -35.21 -2.46
C VAL A 101 13.26 -36.65 -2.16
N GLY A 102 11.95 -36.93 -2.24
CA GLY A 102 11.41 -38.27 -2.03
C GLY A 102 11.96 -39.29 -3.03
N PHE A 103 12.09 -38.93 -4.30
CA PHE A 103 12.66 -39.79 -5.34
C PHE A 103 14.14 -40.11 -5.09
N LEU A 104 14.94 -39.12 -4.68
CA LEU A 104 16.35 -39.30 -4.35
C LEU A 104 16.53 -40.22 -3.15
N LEU A 105 15.72 -40.04 -2.10
CA LEU A 105 15.72 -40.91 -0.92
C LEU A 105 15.33 -42.35 -1.28
N TYR A 106 14.25 -42.53 -2.06
CA TYR A 106 13.82 -43.85 -2.53
C TYR A 106 14.91 -44.54 -3.34
N ARG A 107 15.47 -43.86 -4.35
CA ARG A 107 16.50 -44.43 -5.23
C ARG A 107 17.82 -44.70 -4.49
N GLY A 108 18.19 -43.84 -3.54
CA GLY A 108 19.35 -44.04 -2.67
C GLY A 108 19.19 -45.26 -1.76
N GLY A 109 18.05 -45.35 -1.06
CA GLY A 109 17.72 -46.49 -0.20
C GLY A 109 17.67 -47.81 -0.96
N LEU A 110 17.07 -47.83 -2.16
CA LEU A 110 16.99 -49.01 -3.00
C LEU A 110 18.38 -49.49 -3.48
N ARG A 111 19.32 -48.58 -3.74
CA ARG A 111 20.72 -48.94 -4.08
C ARG A 111 21.47 -49.56 -2.90
N ILE A 112 21.26 -49.04 -1.69
CA ILE A 112 21.91 -49.55 -0.48
C ILE A 112 21.35 -50.95 -0.14
N ALA A 113 20.02 -51.12 -0.18
CA ALA A 113 19.37 -52.40 0.08
C ALA A 113 19.83 -53.50 -0.89
N ARG A 114 20.09 -53.17 -2.16
CA ARG A 114 20.64 -54.11 -3.15
C ARG A 114 22.12 -54.42 -2.98
N ARG A 115 22.89 -53.58 -2.26
CA ARG A 115 24.32 -53.83 -1.94
C ARG A 115 24.51 -54.66 -0.68
N LEU A 116 23.52 -54.67 0.21
CA LEU A 116 23.53 -55.42 1.48
C LEU A 116 22.92 -56.83 1.36
N ARG A 117 22.44 -57.19 0.17
CA ARG A 117 21.89 -58.51 -0.16
C ARG A 117 22.83 -59.21 -1.14
#